data_AF-A0A495ZXG6-F1
#
_entry.id   AF-A0A495ZXG6-F1
#
_cell.length_a   1.000
_cell.length_b   1.000
_cell.length_c   1.000
_cell.angle_alpha   90.00
_cell.angle_beta   90.00
_cell.angle_gamma   90.00
#
_symmetry.space_group_name_H-M   'P 1'
#
loop_
_entity.id
_entity.type
_entity.pdbx_description
1 polymer ?
#
loop_
_entity_poly.entity_id
_entity_poly.type
_entity_poly.pdbx_seq_one_letter_code
_entity_poly.pdbx_strand_id
1 'polypeptide(L)'
;MNKIAYKSAKFNPGEVDKMGKRNTSTPKKSASRRFNPVKAKLESINECFEQLQNGLPESQTAYIDGDRITHSYVKSCFLMIIQRAVDINNVIIEFKGQTPPQQKHHSFLTLHQDNAIDKKTLDFFMKALSYYEGIINPYQEIAPSELYDVSQDLLKYGEAYTDQLENYFANTSRS
;
A
#
# COMPACT_ATOMS: atom_id res chain seq x y z
N MET A 1 11.57 -51.67 -33.00
CA MET A 1 12.61 -52.21 -32.10
C MET A 1 12.65 -51.31 -30.87
N ASN A 2 12.52 -51.73 -29.62
CA ASN A 2 12.27 -53.06 -29.05
C ASN A 2 11.21 -52.96 -27.93
N LYS A 3 10.39 -54.01 -27.76
CA LYS A 3 9.66 -54.26 -26.50
C LYS A 3 10.55 -55.13 -25.61
N ILE A 4 10.75 -54.75 -24.35
CA ILE A 4 10.96 -55.74 -23.28
C ILE A 4 10.14 -55.27 -22.07
N ALA A 5 9.26 -56.15 -21.60
CA ALA A 5 8.62 -56.05 -20.29
C ALA A 5 9.03 -57.27 -19.48
N TYR A 6 9.32 -57.09 -18.19
CA TYR A 6 9.42 -58.19 -17.24
C TYR A 6 8.56 -57.91 -16.01
N LYS A 7 7.92 -58.99 -15.53
CA LYS A 7 6.91 -58.97 -14.48
C LYS A 7 7.48 -59.48 -13.15
N SER A 8 6.98 -58.88 -12.08
CA SER A 8 6.62 -59.52 -10.80
C SER A 8 7.68 -60.25 -9.96
N ALA A 9 7.74 -59.84 -8.69
CA ALA A 9 7.79 -60.77 -7.56
C ALA A 9 6.83 -60.28 -6.46
N LYS A 10 6.13 -61.20 -5.79
CA LYS A 10 5.28 -60.92 -4.62
C LYS A 10 6.05 -61.26 -3.34
N PHE A 11 5.77 -60.58 -2.23
CA PHE A 11 5.99 -61.13 -0.90
C PHE A 11 4.85 -60.72 0.05
N ASN A 12 4.52 -61.57 1.02
CA ASN A 12 3.31 -61.50 1.86
C ASN A 12 3.68 -61.32 3.35
N PRO A 13 2.72 -61.03 4.25
CA PRO A 13 2.96 -60.35 5.53
C PRO A 13 3.19 -61.25 6.76
N GLY A 14 3.62 -60.59 7.86
CA GLY A 14 3.99 -61.11 9.19
C GLY A 14 5.48 -60.76 9.48
N GLU A 15 5.98 -60.52 10.69
CA GLU A 15 5.42 -60.16 12.01
C GLU A 15 6.63 -59.75 12.91
N VAL A 16 6.62 -59.06 14.07
CA VAL A 16 5.58 -58.58 15.02
C VAL A 16 6.07 -57.25 15.69
N ASP A 17 5.23 -56.63 16.54
CA ASP A 17 5.58 -56.03 17.85
C ASP A 17 5.69 -54.50 18.08
N LYS A 18 5.59 -54.17 19.38
CA LYS A 18 5.16 -52.89 19.98
C LYS A 18 6.33 -51.92 20.23
N MET A 19 6.08 -50.61 20.08
CA MET A 19 6.21 -49.59 21.15
C MET A 19 6.04 -48.16 20.58
N GLY A 20 5.71 -47.19 21.44
CA GLY A 20 6.01 -45.78 21.15
C GLY A 20 4.84 -44.84 20.81
N LYS A 21 3.67 -44.96 21.45
CA LYS A 21 2.74 -43.82 21.50
C LYS A 21 3.39 -42.64 22.24
N ARG A 22 3.90 -41.66 21.50
CA ARG A 22 4.23 -40.31 22.02
C ARG A 22 3.58 -39.25 21.15
N ASN A 23 2.27 -39.06 21.35
CA ASN A 23 1.58 -37.86 20.89
C ASN A 23 1.97 -36.68 21.79
N THR A 24 3.15 -36.11 21.56
CA THR A 24 3.49 -34.77 22.08
C THR A 24 2.79 -33.75 21.19
N SER A 25 1.47 -33.58 21.37
CA SER A 25 0.78 -32.41 20.84
C SER A 25 1.21 -31.19 21.65
N THR A 26 2.36 -30.61 21.29
CA THR A 26 2.68 -29.24 21.67
C THR A 26 1.52 -28.38 21.18
N PRO A 27 0.87 -27.60 22.05
CA PRO A 27 -0.13 -26.66 21.59
C PRO A 27 0.59 -25.70 20.65
N LYS A 28 0.22 -25.71 19.36
CA LYS A 28 0.57 -24.61 18.46
C LYS A 28 -0.01 -23.35 19.11
N LYS A 29 0.83 -22.59 19.81
CA LYS A 29 0.52 -21.22 20.17
C LYS A 29 0.17 -20.55 18.85
N SER A 30 -1.12 -20.31 18.62
CA SER A 30 -1.62 -19.53 17.50
C SER A 30 -1.22 -18.09 17.78
N ALA A 31 0.06 -17.81 17.55
CA ALA A 31 0.60 -16.47 17.41
C ALA A 31 0.08 -15.90 16.08
N SER A 32 -1.24 -15.75 15.99
CA SER A 32 -1.92 -14.94 14.99
C SER A 32 -1.68 -13.47 15.32
N ARG A 33 -0.40 -13.06 15.31
CA ARG A 33 -0.05 -11.74 14.82
C ARG A 33 -0.54 -11.72 13.38
N ARG A 34 -1.80 -11.31 13.18
CA ARG A 34 -2.35 -11.04 11.86
C ARG A 34 -1.37 -10.06 11.23
N PHE A 35 -0.65 -10.52 10.21
CA PHE A 35 0.19 -9.65 9.39
C PHE A 35 -0.76 -8.58 8.86
N ASN A 36 -0.56 -7.33 9.27
CA ASN A 36 -1.34 -6.22 8.73
C ASN A 36 -0.55 -5.66 7.54
N PRO A 37 -0.87 -6.05 6.29
CA PRO A 37 -0.15 -5.56 5.10
C PRO A 37 -0.26 -4.04 4.94
N VAL A 38 -1.24 -3.40 5.59
CA VAL A 38 -1.40 -1.94 5.60
C VAL A 38 -0.31 -1.28 6.44
N LYS A 39 0.11 -1.83 7.60
CA LYS A 39 1.08 -1.16 8.47
C LYS A 39 2.44 -0.95 7.80
N ALA A 40 2.97 -1.98 7.13
CA ALA A 40 4.23 -1.86 6.40
C ALA A 40 4.13 -0.88 5.20
N LYS A 41 2.92 -0.70 4.63
CA LYS A 41 2.68 0.30 3.58
C LYS A 41 2.52 1.72 4.15
N LEU A 42 1.96 1.87 5.35
CA LEU A 42 1.91 3.15 6.08
C LEU A 42 3.33 3.61 6.48
N GLU A 43 4.18 2.68 6.93
CA GLU A 43 5.60 2.97 7.17
C GLU A 43 6.30 3.44 5.87
N SER A 44 6.05 2.78 4.74
CA SER A 44 6.63 3.16 3.44
C SER A 44 6.08 4.48 2.83
N ILE A 45 4.85 4.90 3.13
CA ILE A 45 4.36 6.21 2.67
C ILE A 45 4.94 7.35 3.53
N ASN A 46 5.21 7.11 4.81
CA ASN A 46 5.88 8.08 5.69
C ASN A 46 7.31 8.38 5.20
N GLU A 47 8.07 7.37 4.78
CA GLU A 47 9.37 7.57 4.10
C GLU A 47 9.26 8.45 2.85
N CYS A 48 8.13 8.39 2.13
CA CYS A 48 7.87 9.23 0.96
C CYS A 48 7.50 10.67 1.35
N PHE A 49 6.79 10.88 2.46
CA PHE A 49 6.55 12.21 3.02
C PHE A 49 7.84 12.87 3.49
N GLU A 50 8.70 12.15 4.22
CA GLU A 50 10.03 12.64 4.63
C GLU A 50 10.88 13.04 3.41
N GLN A 51 10.87 12.25 2.35
CA GLN A 51 11.56 12.59 1.10
C GLN A 51 11.00 13.88 0.47
N LEU A 52 9.68 14.00 0.35
CA LEU A 52 9.06 15.22 -0.18
C LEU A 52 9.39 16.43 0.69
N GLN A 53 9.28 16.33 2.02
CA GLN A 53 9.55 17.41 2.96
C GLN A 53 11.01 17.88 2.90
N ASN A 54 11.97 16.96 2.77
CA ASN A 54 13.39 17.30 2.69
C ASN A 54 13.82 17.83 1.31
N GLY A 55 13.09 17.50 0.23
CA GLY A 55 13.39 17.95 -1.13
C GLY A 55 12.58 19.13 -1.64
N LEU A 56 11.53 19.54 -0.92
CA LEU A 56 10.70 20.70 -1.24
C LEU A 56 11.36 21.97 -0.66
N PRO A 57 11.70 22.99 -1.48
CA PRO A 57 12.36 24.20 -1.00
C PRO A 57 11.55 24.97 0.04
N GLU A 58 12.22 25.77 0.87
CA GLU A 58 11.59 26.52 1.98
C GLU A 58 10.55 27.57 1.53
N SER A 59 10.54 27.95 0.24
CA SER A 59 9.58 28.91 -0.32
C SER A 59 9.20 28.58 -1.75
N GLN A 60 8.01 29.04 -2.16
CA GLN A 60 7.51 28.90 -3.53
C GLN A 60 8.46 29.56 -4.55
N THR A 61 9.03 30.73 -4.23
CA THR A 61 10.03 31.40 -5.07
C THR A 61 11.28 30.55 -5.26
N ALA A 62 11.84 29.99 -4.18
CA ALA A 62 13.01 29.11 -4.28
C ALA A 62 12.72 27.81 -5.05
N TYR A 63 11.46 27.36 -5.11
CA TYR A 63 11.06 26.27 -5.99
C TYR A 63 10.91 26.71 -7.46
N ILE A 64 10.29 27.85 -7.73
CA ILE A 64 10.13 28.40 -9.10
C ILE A 64 11.51 28.64 -9.75
N ASP A 65 12.43 29.24 -9.00
CA ASP A 65 13.81 29.52 -9.45
C ASP A 65 14.73 28.27 -9.37
N GLY A 66 14.22 27.16 -8.83
CA GLY A 66 14.92 25.89 -8.68
C GLY A 66 15.26 25.23 -10.01
N ASP A 67 16.25 24.35 -10.01
CA ASP A 67 16.69 23.68 -11.22
C ASP A 67 15.76 22.51 -11.63
N ARG A 68 16.03 21.96 -12.81
CA ARG A 68 15.28 20.81 -13.34
C ARG A 68 15.34 19.59 -12.42
N ILE A 69 16.41 19.39 -11.66
CA ILE A 69 16.57 18.26 -10.73
C ILE A 69 15.63 18.44 -9.54
N THR A 70 15.58 19.64 -8.94
CA THR A 70 14.62 19.99 -7.88
C THR A 70 13.17 19.79 -8.36
N HIS A 71 12.81 20.28 -9.55
CA HIS A 71 11.47 20.08 -10.10
C HIS A 71 11.14 18.61 -10.34
N SER A 72 12.07 17.84 -10.93
CA SER A 72 11.90 16.40 -11.18
C SER A 72 11.82 15.58 -9.91
N TYR A 73 12.57 15.96 -8.85
CA TYR A 73 12.54 15.29 -7.55
C TYR A 73 11.16 15.45 -6.89
N VAL A 74 10.68 16.69 -6.74
CA VAL A 74 9.35 16.97 -6.17
C VAL A 74 8.23 16.28 -6.96
N LYS A 75 8.29 16.29 -8.30
CA LYS A 75 7.35 15.53 -9.15
C LYS A 75 7.39 14.03 -8.85
N SER A 76 8.57 13.45 -8.69
CA SER A 76 8.74 12.02 -8.41
C SER A 76 8.18 11.64 -7.03
N CYS A 77 8.49 12.42 -5.98
CA CYS A 77 7.95 12.22 -4.64
C CYS A 77 6.43 12.34 -4.63
N PHE A 78 5.86 13.37 -5.28
CA PHE A 78 4.41 13.55 -5.41
C PHE A 78 3.74 12.33 -6.05
N LEU A 79 4.25 11.86 -7.21
CA LEU A 79 3.73 10.67 -7.88
C LEU A 79 3.82 9.41 -7.00
N MET A 80 4.95 9.21 -6.31
CA MET A 80 5.16 8.06 -5.43
C MET A 80 4.17 8.05 -4.27
N ILE A 81 3.96 9.17 -3.58
CA ILE A 81 3.01 9.29 -2.48
C ILE A 81 1.59 8.95 -2.95
N ILE A 82 1.11 9.55 -4.04
CA ILE A 82 -0.24 9.31 -4.55
C ILE A 82 -0.43 7.85 -4.97
N GLN A 83 0.56 7.24 -5.65
CA GLN A 83 0.50 5.82 -5.99
C GLN A 83 0.52 4.92 -4.75
N ARG A 84 1.29 5.28 -3.71
CA ARG A 84 1.30 4.55 -2.43
C ARG A 84 -0.02 4.63 -1.69
N ALA A 85 -0.68 5.80 -1.67
CA ALA A 85 -2.02 5.95 -1.12
C ALA A 85 -3.04 5.06 -1.86
N VAL A 86 -2.99 5.02 -3.21
CA VAL A 86 -3.82 4.09 -3.99
C VAL A 86 -3.50 2.61 -3.68
N ASP A 87 -2.23 2.24 -3.59
CA ASP A 87 -1.82 0.88 -3.21
C ASP A 87 -2.34 0.48 -1.81
N ILE A 88 -2.34 1.42 -0.86
CA ILE A 88 -2.86 1.24 0.50
C ILE A 88 -4.37 1.05 0.45
N ASN A 89 -5.10 1.95 -0.23
CA ASN A 89 -6.56 1.87 -0.39
C ASN A 89 -6.97 0.50 -0.94
N ASN A 90 -6.30 0.03 -2.00
CA ASN A 90 -6.60 -1.23 -2.65
C ASN A 90 -6.38 -2.43 -1.71
N VAL A 91 -5.31 -2.45 -0.91
CA VAL A 91 -5.10 -3.49 0.11
C VAL A 91 -6.15 -3.46 1.21
N ILE A 92 -6.62 -2.26 1.63
CA ILE A 92 -7.71 -2.13 2.61
C ILE A 92 -9.02 -2.71 2.05
N ILE A 93 -9.31 -2.46 0.77
CA ILE A 93 -10.49 -2.95 0.05
C ILE A 93 -10.42 -4.49 -0.11
N GLU A 94 -9.27 -5.04 -0.53
CA GLU A 94 -9.03 -6.49 -0.60
C GLU A 94 -9.19 -7.17 0.77
N PHE A 95 -8.68 -6.55 1.84
CA PHE A 95 -8.78 -7.09 3.19
C PHE A 95 -10.23 -7.19 3.69
N LYS A 96 -11.14 -6.37 3.15
CA LYS A 96 -12.60 -6.46 3.39
C LYS A 96 -13.32 -7.45 2.48
N GLY A 97 -12.60 -8.17 1.62
CA GLY A 97 -13.17 -9.11 0.64
C GLY A 97 -13.81 -8.44 -0.58
N GLN A 98 -13.53 -7.15 -0.81
CA GLN A 98 -13.99 -6.41 -1.98
C GLN A 98 -12.91 -6.42 -3.08
N THR A 99 -13.31 -6.25 -4.35
CA THR A 99 -12.36 -6.11 -5.46
C THR A 99 -11.89 -4.66 -5.59
N PRO A 100 -10.57 -4.38 -5.67
CA PRO A 100 -10.06 -3.05 -5.97
C PRO A 100 -10.67 -2.44 -7.23
N PRO A 101 -11.04 -1.14 -7.20
CA PRO A 101 -11.53 -0.48 -8.39
C PRO A 101 -10.40 -0.22 -9.39
N GLN A 102 -10.74 -0.30 -10.69
CA GLN A 102 -9.78 -0.07 -11.77
C GLN A 102 -9.28 1.39 -11.84
N GLN A 103 -10.09 2.34 -11.39
CA GLN A 103 -9.78 3.77 -11.44
C GLN A 103 -9.36 4.27 -10.05
N LYS A 104 -8.23 5.00 -10.00
CA LYS A 104 -7.60 5.45 -8.74
C LYS A 104 -8.56 6.19 -7.81
N HIS A 105 -9.38 7.11 -8.34
CA HIS A 105 -10.31 7.93 -7.55
C HIS A 105 -11.37 7.12 -6.81
N HIS A 106 -11.85 6.02 -7.40
CA HIS A 106 -12.82 5.14 -6.77
C HIS A 106 -12.27 4.49 -5.49
N SER A 107 -10.96 4.26 -5.38
CA SER A 107 -10.36 3.69 -4.17
C SER A 107 -10.52 4.61 -2.95
N PHE A 108 -10.37 5.93 -3.14
CA PHE A 108 -10.60 6.92 -2.08
C PHE A 108 -12.10 7.06 -1.74
N LEU A 109 -12.98 6.99 -2.76
CA LEU A 109 -14.43 7.01 -2.56
C LEU A 109 -14.90 5.81 -1.70
N THR A 110 -14.38 4.60 -1.95
CA THR A 110 -14.69 3.41 -1.14
C THR A 110 -14.23 3.57 0.31
N LEU A 111 -13.00 4.07 0.54
CA LEU A 111 -12.52 4.34 1.89
C LEU A 111 -13.36 5.39 2.63
N HIS A 112 -13.85 6.42 1.92
CA HIS A 112 -14.73 7.41 2.52
C HIS A 112 -16.10 6.83 2.88
N GLN A 113 -16.69 6.01 1.99
CA GLN A 113 -17.95 5.30 2.25
C GLN A 113 -17.84 4.37 3.47
N ASP A 114 -16.67 3.74 3.66
CA ASP A 114 -16.36 2.90 4.81
C ASP A 114 -16.00 3.69 6.10
N ASN A 115 -16.04 5.03 6.06
CA ASN A 115 -15.61 5.94 7.14
C ASN A 115 -14.13 5.74 7.57
N ALA A 116 -13.28 5.26 6.66
CA ALA A 116 -11.84 5.13 6.89
C ALA A 116 -11.08 6.44 6.65
N ILE A 117 -11.64 7.34 5.83
CA ILE A 117 -11.14 8.72 5.65
C ILE A 117 -12.29 9.72 5.66
N ASP A 118 -12.01 10.94 6.13
CA ASP A 118 -12.96 12.05 6.13
C ASP A 118 -13.11 12.69 4.73
N LYS A 119 -14.11 13.56 4.61
CA LYS A 119 -14.43 14.22 3.33
C LYS A 119 -13.34 15.19 2.86
N LYS A 120 -12.65 15.91 3.74
CA LYS A 120 -11.56 16.84 3.35
C LYS A 120 -10.37 16.06 2.79
N THR A 121 -10.04 14.94 3.42
CA THR A 121 -9.01 14.01 2.92
C THR A 121 -9.40 13.47 1.54
N LEU A 122 -10.65 13.01 1.37
CA LEU A 122 -11.17 12.60 0.06
C LEU A 122 -11.07 13.74 -0.98
N ASP A 123 -11.65 14.91 -0.69
CA ASP A 123 -11.70 16.05 -1.62
C ASP A 123 -10.28 16.49 -2.03
N PHE A 124 -9.31 16.45 -1.10
CA PHE A 124 -7.91 16.67 -1.41
C PHE A 124 -7.33 15.60 -2.36
N PHE A 125 -7.46 14.30 -2.06
CA PHE A 125 -6.89 13.27 -2.93
C PHE A 125 -7.55 13.21 -4.31
N MET A 126 -8.82 13.59 -4.43
CA MET A 126 -9.49 13.79 -5.72
C MET A 126 -8.85 14.92 -6.53
N LYS A 127 -8.50 16.05 -5.89
CA LYS A 127 -7.70 17.13 -6.50
C LYS A 127 -6.29 16.64 -6.84
N ALA A 128 -5.59 15.97 -5.92
CA ALA A 128 -4.22 15.52 -6.12
C ALA A 128 -4.07 14.51 -7.27
N LEU A 129 -5.11 13.72 -7.57
CA LEU A 129 -5.14 12.83 -8.72
C LEU A 129 -5.14 13.57 -10.08
N SER A 130 -5.72 14.76 -10.20
CA SER A 130 -5.62 15.54 -11.45
C SER A 130 -4.22 16.11 -11.66
N TYR A 131 -3.52 16.48 -10.58
CA TYR A 131 -2.09 16.82 -10.65
C TYR A 131 -1.23 15.59 -10.99
N TYR A 132 -1.51 14.43 -10.39
CA TYR A 132 -0.83 13.17 -10.76
C TYR A 132 -0.97 12.89 -12.27
N GLU A 133 -2.18 12.99 -12.81
CA GLU A 133 -2.45 12.78 -14.24
C GLU A 133 -1.76 13.82 -15.13
N GLY A 134 -1.73 15.10 -14.70
CA GLY A 134 -0.99 16.15 -15.40
C GLY A 134 0.53 15.97 -15.37
N ILE A 135 1.12 15.51 -14.25
CA ILE A 135 2.58 15.29 -14.15
C ILE A 135 3.03 14.15 -15.08
N ILE A 136 2.23 13.07 -15.23
CA ILE A 136 2.59 11.95 -16.11
C ILE A 136 2.27 12.21 -17.60
N ASN A 137 1.47 13.22 -17.91
CA ASN A 137 1.08 13.57 -19.27
C ASN A 137 2.11 14.54 -19.89
N PRO A 138 2.92 14.13 -20.88
CA PRO A 138 3.96 14.99 -21.45
C PRO A 138 3.41 16.19 -22.24
N TYR A 139 2.10 16.24 -22.50
CA TYR A 139 1.41 17.34 -23.18
C TYR A 139 0.75 18.34 -22.23
N GLN A 140 0.81 18.10 -20.91
CA GLN A 140 0.23 18.97 -19.90
C GLN A 140 1.32 19.60 -19.04
N GLU A 141 1.42 20.92 -19.12
CA GLU A 141 2.26 21.67 -18.19
C GLU A 141 1.48 21.98 -16.91
N ILE A 142 2.18 21.90 -15.78
CA ILE A 142 1.69 22.34 -14.46
C ILE A 142 2.62 23.45 -14.02
N ALA A 143 2.07 24.58 -13.59
CA ALA A 143 2.86 25.72 -13.13
C ALA A 143 3.67 25.33 -11.89
N PRO A 144 4.96 25.70 -11.77
CA PRO A 144 5.77 25.35 -10.60
C PRO A 144 5.18 25.89 -9.28
N SER A 145 4.52 27.05 -9.29
CA SER A 145 3.78 27.58 -8.14
C SER A 145 2.65 26.64 -7.68
N GLU A 146 1.79 26.20 -8.60
CA GLU A 146 0.69 25.26 -8.29
C GLU A 146 1.22 23.92 -7.78
N LEU A 147 2.30 23.41 -8.37
CA LEU A 147 2.92 22.16 -7.95
C LEU A 147 3.55 22.28 -6.55
N TYR A 148 4.14 23.43 -6.22
CA TYR A 148 4.63 23.72 -4.88
C TYR A 148 3.49 23.70 -3.86
N ASP A 149 2.42 24.44 -4.13
CA ASP A 149 1.29 24.59 -3.21
C ASP A 149 0.58 23.24 -2.96
N VAL A 150 0.34 22.46 -4.01
CA VAL A 150 -0.26 21.13 -3.87
C VAL A 150 0.69 20.11 -3.22
N SER A 151 2.02 20.32 -3.29
CA SER A 151 2.99 19.49 -2.57
C SER A 151 3.02 19.80 -1.07
N GLN A 152 2.88 21.07 -0.69
CA GLN A 152 2.68 21.46 0.72
C GLN A 152 1.35 20.92 1.28
N ASP A 153 0.26 21.05 0.52
CA ASP A 153 -1.02 20.42 0.87
C ASP A 153 -0.89 18.88 0.98
N LEU A 154 -0.10 18.23 0.11
CA LEU A 154 0.10 16.78 0.12
C LEU A 154 0.76 16.26 1.39
N LEU A 155 1.73 16.99 1.96
CA LEU A 155 2.31 16.62 3.25
C LEU A 155 1.22 16.62 4.34
N LYS A 156 0.51 17.75 4.47
CA LYS A 156 -0.55 17.95 5.47
C LYS A 156 -1.71 16.96 5.38
N TYR A 157 -2.27 16.76 4.18
CA TYR A 157 -3.38 15.82 3.98
C TYR A 157 -2.92 14.37 3.87
N GLY A 158 -1.64 14.13 3.57
CA GLY A 158 -1.00 12.82 3.63
C GLY A 158 -0.86 12.31 5.07
N GLU A 159 -0.34 13.15 5.98
CA GLU A 159 -0.30 12.87 7.42
C GLU A 159 -1.71 12.61 7.99
N ALA A 160 -2.67 13.49 7.67
CA ALA A 160 -4.05 13.32 8.09
C ALA A 160 -4.67 12.00 7.57
N TYR A 161 -4.32 11.57 6.35
CA TYR A 161 -4.73 10.29 5.78
C TYR A 161 -4.14 9.10 6.52
N THR A 162 -2.83 9.11 6.84
CA THR A 162 -2.20 8.02 7.59
C THR A 162 -2.77 7.90 8.99
N ASP A 163 -2.96 9.02 9.70
CA ASP A 163 -3.57 9.05 11.03
C ASP A 163 -4.99 8.48 11.03
N GLN A 164 -5.80 8.84 10.02
CA GLN A 164 -7.18 8.34 9.89
C GLN A 164 -7.19 6.82 9.67
N LEU A 165 -6.26 6.28 8.87
CA LEU A 165 -6.13 4.85 8.66
C LEU A 165 -5.64 4.09 9.90
N GLU A 166 -4.65 4.61 10.64
CA GLU A 166 -4.21 4.00 11.89
C GLU A 166 -5.36 3.93 12.92
N ASN A 167 -6.12 5.02 13.07
CA ASN A 167 -7.30 5.07 13.92
C ASN A 167 -8.40 4.11 13.44
N TYR A 168 -8.63 3.99 12.13
CA TYR A 168 -9.59 3.05 11.55
C TYR A 168 -9.26 1.58 11.93
N PHE A 169 -7.98 1.19 11.83
CA PHE A 169 -7.54 -0.15 12.20
C PHE A 169 -7.49 -0.38 13.72
N ALA A 170 -7.20 0.65 14.52
CA ALA A 170 -7.27 0.57 15.98
C ALA A 170 -8.71 0.34 16.48
N ASN A 171 -9.69 1.00 15.87
CA ASN A 171 -11.10 0.88 16.25
C ASN A 171 -11.72 -0.44 15.77
N THR A 172 -11.45 -0.88 14.54
CA THR A 172 -11.94 -2.18 14.03
C THR A 172 -11.31 -3.39 14.73
N SER A 173 -10.15 -3.24 15.37
CA SER A 173 -9.52 -4.30 16.18
C SER A 173 -10.12 -4.47 17.59
N ARG A 174 -11.09 -3.61 17.99
CA ARG A 174 -11.77 -3.64 19.29
C ARG A 174 -13.22 -4.14 19.21
N SER A 175 -13.67 -4.51 18.00
CA SER A 175 -15.01 -5.02 17.68
C SER A 175 -14.99 -6.53 17.43
#